data_AF-A0A523GP98-F1
#
_entry.id   AF-A0A523GP98-F1
#
_cell.length_a   1.000
_cell.length_b   1.000
_cell.length_c   1.000
_cell.angle_alpha   90.00
_cell.angle_beta   90.00
_cell.angle_gamma   90.00
#
_symmetry.space_group_name_H-M   'P 1'
#
loop_
_entity.id
_entity.type
_entity.pdbx_description
1 polymer ?
#
loop_
_entity_poly.entity_id
_entity_poly.type
_entity_poly.pdbx_seq_one_letter_code
_entity_poly.pdbx_strand_id
1 'polypeptide(L)'
;MLALRYNKRTMRREMEKRKQRFEDKNEVRVRMAAVLKKLVSNVSFFDSTHIFTSHGDVPDDSALRLIILAPEQFYSCDEPRLAVDAVLDHVRNHGAKFRHCGNRLIFLAPDHSILIQLRDCIRITLSWNSIVEDVKAKHLVPDNFQTQQYIKELQSAEDELLRVARECYKWLLFPAQDNPTVTKLKVKAFPLNTDGGTLESEIEQVCINNELVITAWPPIYLRDKLKKYYWKSNKPAVGAMAFWDDTLHHPYLPRFKNRSVLEQAIVEGTSSRDFFGTAYVYRDGKFDGFKLCDANVQLDDTLLLIQPDVAKAYETANPPTTPSERIPSNSSSSGLTSRTFHGNVIINTSTAKKHMAQIAEEIIAVLTKEPKVEVSVTLEIQAKFPSSASEKTKRAVKETAQVLNFKNADWK
;
A
#
# COMPACT_ATOMS: atom_id res chain seq x y z
N MET A 1 -24.29 -27.90 -43.67
CA MET A 1 -24.83 -27.50 -42.34
C MET A 1 -25.10 -28.68 -41.40
N LEU A 2 -25.72 -29.78 -41.86
CA LEU A 2 -26.03 -30.97 -41.02
C LEU A 2 -24.78 -31.69 -40.47
N ALA A 3 -23.74 -31.90 -41.28
CA ALA A 3 -22.49 -32.54 -40.85
C ALA A 3 -21.75 -31.75 -39.75
N LEU A 4 -21.72 -30.41 -39.86
CA LEU A 4 -21.14 -29.51 -38.85
C LEU A 4 -21.90 -29.57 -37.51
N ARG A 5 -23.25 -29.64 -37.55
CA ARG A 5 -24.08 -29.79 -36.35
C ARG A 5 -23.93 -31.17 -35.70
N TYR A 6 -23.79 -32.22 -36.50
CA TYR A 6 -23.56 -33.59 -36.02
C TYR A 6 -22.19 -33.70 -35.33
N ASN A 7 -21.13 -33.17 -35.94
CA ASN A 7 -19.77 -33.22 -35.39
C ASN A 7 -19.66 -32.45 -34.05
N LYS A 8 -20.27 -31.26 -33.96
CA LYS A 8 -20.34 -30.50 -32.69
C LYS A 8 -21.04 -31.26 -31.56
N ARG A 9 -22.08 -32.04 -31.87
CA ARG A 9 -22.81 -32.82 -30.86
C ARG A 9 -21.96 -33.97 -30.32
N THR A 10 -21.15 -34.60 -31.16
CA THR A 10 -20.23 -35.67 -30.75
C THR A 10 -19.09 -35.13 -29.88
N MET A 11 -18.50 -33.98 -30.26
CA MET A 11 -17.44 -33.33 -29.49
C MET A 11 -17.91 -32.91 -28.09
N ARG A 12 -19.10 -32.29 -28.00
CA ARG A 12 -19.68 -31.91 -26.69
C ARG A 12 -19.99 -33.12 -25.81
N ARG A 13 -20.42 -34.25 -26.40
CA ARG A 13 -20.63 -35.50 -25.65
C ARG A 13 -19.32 -36.05 -25.08
N GLU A 14 -18.23 -35.99 -25.84
CA GLU A 14 -16.92 -36.44 -25.36
C GLU A 14 -16.41 -35.55 -24.21
N MET A 15 -16.58 -34.23 -24.33
CA MET A 15 -16.29 -33.30 -23.24
C MET A 15 -17.11 -33.63 -21.99
N GLU A 16 -18.43 -33.81 -22.12
CA GLU A 16 -19.32 -34.09 -20.98
C GLU A 16 -18.98 -35.43 -20.31
N LYS A 17 -18.54 -36.43 -21.08
CA LYS A 17 -18.06 -37.71 -20.55
C LYS A 17 -16.79 -37.55 -19.71
N ARG A 18 -15.87 -36.68 -20.12
CA ARG A 18 -14.61 -36.42 -19.39
C ARG A 18 -14.81 -35.56 -18.15
N LYS A 19 -15.82 -34.68 -18.16
CA LYS A 19 -16.19 -33.81 -17.05
C LYS A 19 -16.36 -34.53 -15.71
N GLN A 20 -16.87 -35.77 -15.74
CA GLN A 20 -17.10 -36.59 -14.56
C GLN A 20 -15.81 -37.05 -13.85
N ARG A 21 -14.64 -36.91 -14.49
CA ARG A 21 -13.35 -37.36 -13.94
C ARG A 21 -12.68 -36.37 -13.00
N PHE A 22 -13.16 -35.12 -12.94
CA PHE A 22 -12.51 -34.05 -12.20
C PHE A 22 -13.18 -33.83 -10.84
N GLU A 23 -12.42 -34.05 -9.78
CA GLU A 23 -12.91 -33.95 -8.40
C GLU A 23 -12.73 -32.54 -7.83
N ASP A 24 -13.66 -32.14 -6.95
CA ASP A 24 -13.66 -30.79 -6.38
C ASP A 24 -12.43 -30.51 -5.51
N LYS A 25 -11.99 -31.51 -4.73
CA LYS A 25 -10.93 -31.36 -3.74
C LYS A 25 -9.53 -31.27 -4.36
N ASN A 26 -9.36 -31.82 -5.56
CA ASN A 26 -8.06 -31.94 -6.23
C ASN A 26 -8.00 -31.01 -7.44
N GLU A 27 -8.44 -31.49 -8.61
CA GLU A 27 -8.20 -30.81 -9.89
C GLU A 27 -8.93 -29.47 -9.97
N VAL A 28 -10.18 -29.41 -9.50
CA VAL A 28 -10.98 -28.18 -9.55
C VAL A 28 -10.38 -27.13 -8.62
N ARG A 29 -9.98 -27.49 -7.40
CA ARG A 29 -9.35 -26.56 -6.44
C ARG A 29 -8.03 -26.00 -6.98
N VAL A 30 -7.17 -26.86 -7.53
CA VAL A 30 -5.88 -26.46 -8.13
C VAL A 30 -6.11 -25.52 -9.30
N ARG A 31 -7.04 -25.85 -10.21
CA ARG A 31 -7.36 -24.99 -11.36
C ARG A 31 -7.97 -23.66 -10.91
N MET A 32 -8.83 -23.67 -9.89
CA MET A 32 -9.40 -22.44 -9.32
C MET A 32 -8.30 -21.51 -8.79
N ALA A 33 -7.37 -22.03 -8.00
CA ALA A 33 -6.24 -21.26 -7.49
C ALA A 33 -5.38 -20.68 -8.63
N ALA A 34 -5.13 -21.44 -9.69
CA ALA A 34 -4.37 -20.98 -10.85
C ALA A 34 -5.07 -19.84 -11.60
N VAL A 35 -6.40 -19.92 -11.78
CA VAL A 35 -7.20 -18.87 -12.43
C VAL A 35 -7.21 -17.61 -11.56
N LEU A 36 -7.41 -17.75 -10.25
CA LEU A 36 -7.38 -16.62 -9.32
C LEU A 36 -6.01 -15.96 -9.29
N LYS A 37 -4.93 -16.74 -9.32
CA LYS A 37 -3.56 -16.22 -9.43
C LYS A 37 -3.37 -15.37 -10.69
N LYS A 38 -3.95 -15.79 -11.82
CA LYS A 38 -3.94 -15.01 -13.06
C LYS A 38 -4.78 -13.74 -12.95
N LEU A 39 -5.92 -13.77 -12.26
CA LEU A 39 -6.78 -12.59 -12.06
C LEU A 39 -6.12 -11.53 -11.16
N VAL A 40 -5.40 -11.96 -10.13
CA VAL A 40 -4.77 -11.04 -9.16
C VAL A 40 -3.31 -10.74 -9.43
N SER A 41 -2.71 -11.28 -10.50
CA SER A 41 -1.28 -11.09 -10.80
C SER A 41 -0.89 -9.63 -11.00
N ASN A 42 -1.84 -8.81 -11.43
CA ASN A 42 -1.62 -7.39 -11.68
C ASN A 42 -1.97 -6.52 -10.48
N VAL A 43 -2.54 -7.07 -9.39
CA VAL A 43 -2.98 -6.27 -8.25
C VAL A 43 -1.76 -5.82 -7.44
N SER A 44 -1.29 -4.61 -7.72
CA SER A 44 -0.13 -3.96 -7.07
C SER A 44 -0.51 -3.11 -5.85
N PHE A 45 -1.82 -2.94 -5.62
CA PHE A 45 -2.35 -2.21 -4.46
C PHE A 45 -2.09 -2.91 -3.12
N PHE A 46 -1.63 -4.16 -3.10
CA PHE A 46 -1.20 -4.88 -1.89
C PHE A 46 0.26 -5.28 -2.02
N ASP A 47 0.95 -5.41 -0.89
CA ASP A 47 2.35 -5.82 -0.87
C ASP A 47 2.48 -7.32 -1.21
N SER A 48 1.47 -8.12 -0.87
CA SER A 48 1.35 -9.51 -1.31
C SER A 48 -0.10 -10.01 -1.36
N THR A 49 -0.33 -11.03 -2.19
CA THR A 49 -1.61 -11.73 -2.31
C THR A 49 -1.46 -13.20 -1.95
N HIS A 50 -2.35 -13.72 -1.11
CA HIS A 50 -2.33 -15.08 -0.58
C HIS A 50 -3.60 -15.82 -1.01
N ILE A 51 -3.45 -16.93 -1.73
CA ILE A 51 -4.59 -17.69 -2.30
C ILE A 51 -4.75 -18.97 -1.51
N PHE A 52 -5.93 -19.15 -0.89
CA PHE A 52 -6.29 -20.33 -0.09
C PHE A 52 -5.27 -20.66 0.99
N THR A 53 -4.56 -19.64 1.49
CA THR A 53 -3.48 -19.78 2.45
C THR A 53 -4.02 -19.79 3.87
N SER A 54 -3.56 -20.75 4.68
CA SER A 54 -3.95 -20.85 6.08
C SER A 54 -3.48 -19.62 6.87
N HIS A 55 -4.16 -19.28 7.96
CA HIS A 55 -3.76 -18.15 8.79
C HIS A 55 -2.36 -18.32 9.40
N GLY A 56 -1.83 -19.54 9.50
CA GLY A 56 -0.46 -19.81 9.99
C GLY A 56 0.65 -19.55 8.97
N ASP A 57 0.32 -19.57 7.67
CA ASP A 57 1.30 -19.40 6.60
C ASP A 57 1.29 -17.98 6.00
N VAL A 58 0.36 -17.14 6.43
CA VAL A 58 0.34 -15.71 6.08
C VAL A 58 1.26 -14.96 7.05
N PRO A 59 2.34 -14.30 6.56
CA PRO A 59 3.29 -13.63 7.43
C PRO A 59 2.62 -12.58 8.34
N ASP A 60 3.17 -12.42 9.54
CA ASP A 60 2.69 -11.47 10.55
C ASP A 60 3.66 -10.30 10.70
N ASP A 61 3.64 -9.42 9.71
CA ASP A 61 4.51 -8.24 9.61
C ASP A 61 3.71 -7.00 9.16
N SER A 62 4.41 -5.88 8.96
CA SER A 62 3.80 -4.60 8.58
C SER A 62 3.44 -4.46 7.10
N ALA A 63 3.33 -5.53 6.31
CA ALA A 63 2.92 -5.46 4.90
C ALA A 63 1.40 -5.62 4.75
N LEU A 64 0.78 -4.87 3.84
CA LEU A 64 -0.66 -4.90 3.56
C LEU A 64 -0.96 -6.06 2.61
N ARG A 65 -1.86 -6.97 3.00
CA ARG A 65 -2.07 -8.23 2.29
C ARG A 65 -3.51 -8.43 1.86
N LEU A 66 -3.68 -8.95 0.65
CA LEU A 66 -4.94 -9.49 0.16
C LEU A 66 -4.97 -11.01 0.34
N ILE A 67 -5.96 -11.52 1.06
CA ILE A 67 -6.17 -12.95 1.26
C ILE A 67 -7.42 -13.38 0.49
N ILE A 68 -7.24 -14.26 -0.49
CA ILE A 68 -8.34 -14.87 -1.22
C ILE A 68 -8.78 -16.12 -0.46
N LEU A 69 -9.99 -16.05 0.10
CA LEU A 69 -10.57 -17.12 0.91
C LEU A 69 -10.84 -18.37 0.09
N ALA A 70 -10.83 -19.53 0.75
CA ALA A 70 -11.11 -20.80 0.11
C ALA A 70 -12.58 -20.89 -0.37
N PRO A 71 -12.89 -21.77 -1.34
CA PRO A 71 -14.25 -21.99 -1.84
C PRO A 71 -15.26 -22.35 -0.75
N GLU A 72 -14.81 -23.00 0.32
CA GLU A 72 -15.63 -23.40 1.46
C GLU A 72 -15.92 -22.23 2.42
N GLN A 73 -15.19 -21.13 2.28
CA GLN A 73 -15.30 -19.90 3.07
C GLN A 73 -16.01 -18.81 2.25
N PHE A 74 -17.16 -19.17 1.67
CA PHE A 74 -17.95 -18.29 0.83
C PHE A 74 -18.72 -17.24 1.64
N TYR A 75 -19.12 -16.18 0.95
CA TYR A 75 -19.99 -15.14 1.48
C TYR A 75 -21.34 -15.11 0.75
N SER A 76 -22.41 -14.93 1.52
CA SER A 76 -23.71 -14.46 1.05
C SER A 76 -24.33 -13.58 2.14
N CYS A 77 -25.26 -12.72 1.78
CA CYS A 77 -25.97 -11.91 2.77
C CYS A 77 -26.77 -12.76 3.76
N ASP A 78 -27.28 -13.91 3.31
CA ASP A 78 -28.12 -14.81 4.11
C ASP A 78 -27.30 -15.76 5.01
N GLU A 79 -26.09 -16.17 4.58
CA GLU A 79 -25.17 -17.01 5.37
C GLU A 79 -23.75 -16.40 5.32
N PRO A 80 -23.50 -15.29 6.03
CA PRO A 80 -22.18 -14.65 6.03
C PRO A 80 -21.17 -15.39 6.91
N ARG A 81 -21.64 -16.30 7.78
CA ARG A 81 -20.87 -16.90 8.88
C ARG A 81 -19.57 -17.55 8.43
N LEU A 82 -19.56 -18.33 7.34
CA LEU A 82 -18.35 -19.06 6.91
C LEU A 82 -17.20 -18.14 6.53
N ALA A 83 -17.47 -17.10 5.73
CA ALA A 83 -16.45 -16.11 5.41
C ALA A 83 -16.11 -15.21 6.60
N VAL A 84 -17.11 -14.81 7.41
CA VAL A 84 -16.88 -13.97 8.60
C VAL A 84 -16.00 -14.69 9.62
N ASP A 85 -16.27 -15.95 9.93
CA ASP A 85 -15.48 -16.75 10.86
C ASP A 85 -14.06 -16.94 10.35
N ALA A 86 -13.88 -17.17 9.04
CA ALA A 86 -12.56 -17.24 8.41
C ALA A 86 -11.77 -15.92 8.55
N VAL A 87 -12.40 -14.78 8.28
CA VAL A 87 -11.76 -13.46 8.47
C VAL A 87 -11.35 -13.26 9.93
N LEU A 88 -12.24 -13.57 10.87
CA LEU A 88 -11.97 -13.40 12.29
C LEU A 88 -10.84 -14.32 12.78
N ASP A 89 -10.77 -15.54 12.26
CA ASP A 89 -9.71 -16.50 12.57
C ASP A 89 -8.35 -15.97 12.07
N HIS A 90 -8.26 -15.52 10.81
CA HIS A 90 -7.04 -14.93 10.27
C HIS A 90 -6.59 -13.68 11.02
N VAL A 91 -7.52 -12.82 11.43
CA VAL A 91 -7.18 -11.56 12.12
C VAL A 91 -6.73 -11.80 13.56
N ARG A 92 -7.20 -12.87 14.21
CA ARG A 92 -6.87 -13.19 15.61
C ARG A 92 -5.68 -14.13 15.74
N ASN A 93 -5.51 -15.05 14.81
CA ASN A 93 -4.59 -16.17 14.94
C ASN A 93 -3.52 -16.18 13.83
N HIS A 94 -2.34 -16.66 14.21
CA HIS A 94 -1.20 -16.93 13.33
C HIS A 94 -0.59 -18.27 13.76
N GLY A 95 -1.10 -19.35 13.16
CA GLY A 95 -0.83 -20.71 13.60
C GLY A 95 -1.30 -20.90 15.05
N ALA A 96 -0.41 -21.36 15.92
CA ALA A 96 -0.68 -21.52 17.35
C ALA A 96 -0.57 -20.23 18.18
N LYS A 97 -0.16 -19.10 17.56
CA LYS A 97 0.05 -17.81 18.24
C LYS A 97 -1.08 -16.84 17.91
N PHE A 98 -1.24 -15.80 18.73
CA PHE A 98 -2.05 -14.64 18.36
C PHE A 98 -1.36 -13.84 17.26
N ARG A 99 -2.17 -13.30 16.34
CA ARG A 99 -1.70 -12.40 15.29
C ARG A 99 -1.50 -10.99 15.85
N HIS A 100 -0.36 -10.41 15.54
CA HIS A 100 0.01 -9.05 15.92
C HIS A 100 -0.55 -8.06 14.87
N CYS A 101 -0.15 -8.20 13.60
CA CYS A 101 -0.51 -7.27 12.53
C CYS A 101 -1.87 -7.59 11.87
N GLY A 102 -2.89 -7.90 12.68
CA GLY A 102 -4.22 -8.30 12.20
C GLY A 102 -4.93 -7.22 11.39
N ASN A 103 -4.65 -5.93 11.65
CA ASN A 103 -5.21 -4.82 10.89
C ASN A 103 -4.58 -4.66 9.50
N ARG A 104 -3.63 -5.51 9.10
CA ARG A 104 -2.98 -5.49 7.77
C ARG A 104 -3.58 -6.46 6.76
N LEU A 105 -4.65 -7.16 7.14
CA LEU A 105 -5.30 -8.17 6.33
C LEU A 105 -6.60 -7.66 5.72
N ILE A 106 -6.75 -7.86 4.42
CA ILE A 106 -7.97 -7.60 3.63
C ILE A 106 -8.31 -8.88 2.90
N PHE A 107 -9.59 -9.19 2.73
CA PHE A 107 -10.03 -10.49 2.27
C PHE A 107 -10.91 -10.39 1.04
N LEU A 108 -10.77 -11.35 0.12
CA LEU A 108 -11.66 -11.53 -1.03
C LEU A 108 -12.34 -12.89 -0.92
N ALA A 109 -13.65 -12.89 -0.78
CA ALA A 109 -14.46 -14.08 -0.62
C ALA A 109 -15.25 -14.40 -1.90
N PRO A 110 -15.49 -15.69 -2.18
CA PRO A 110 -16.36 -16.09 -3.26
C PRO A 110 -17.84 -15.88 -2.89
N ASP A 111 -18.63 -15.50 -3.87
CA ASP A 111 -20.09 -15.44 -3.81
C ASP A 111 -20.67 -16.86 -3.84
N HIS A 112 -21.49 -17.19 -2.84
CA HIS A 112 -22.11 -18.51 -2.72
C HIS A 112 -22.91 -18.92 -3.96
N SER A 113 -23.66 -17.98 -4.55
CA SER A 113 -24.60 -18.26 -5.64
C SER A 113 -23.88 -18.62 -6.95
N ILE A 114 -22.68 -18.08 -7.17
CA ILE A 114 -21.89 -18.28 -8.39
C ILE A 114 -20.89 -19.44 -8.24
N LEU A 115 -20.60 -19.87 -7.01
CA LEU A 115 -19.58 -20.88 -6.73
C LEU A 115 -19.82 -22.21 -7.47
N ILE A 116 -21.08 -22.64 -7.57
CA ILE A 116 -21.46 -23.87 -8.31
C ILE A 116 -21.15 -23.71 -9.80
N GLN A 117 -21.51 -22.57 -10.39
CA GLN A 117 -21.24 -22.24 -11.80
C GLN A 117 -19.73 -22.18 -12.07
N LEU A 118 -18.95 -21.57 -11.17
CA LEU A 118 -17.49 -21.53 -11.29
C LEU A 118 -16.89 -22.94 -11.31
N ARG A 119 -17.30 -23.82 -10.38
CA ARG A 119 -16.84 -25.22 -10.35
C ARG A 119 -17.20 -25.95 -11.64
N ASP A 120 -18.40 -25.74 -12.18
CA ASP A 120 -18.82 -26.36 -13.44
C ASP A 120 -17.98 -25.86 -14.63
N CYS A 121 -17.75 -24.55 -14.72
CA CYS A 121 -16.93 -23.92 -15.75
C CYS A 121 -15.47 -24.42 -15.72
N ILE A 122 -14.92 -24.61 -14.52
CA ILE A 122 -13.61 -25.23 -14.34
C ILE A 122 -13.58 -26.66 -14.90
N ARG A 123 -14.58 -27.49 -14.59
CA ARG A 123 -14.64 -28.88 -15.10
C ARG A 123 -14.75 -28.92 -16.62
N ILE A 124 -15.55 -28.03 -17.22
CA ILE A 124 -15.67 -27.91 -18.68
C ILE A 124 -14.29 -27.55 -19.28
N THR A 125 -13.62 -26.57 -18.70
CA THR A 125 -12.30 -26.13 -19.17
C THR A 125 -11.25 -27.23 -19.06
N LEU A 126 -11.21 -27.95 -17.93
CA LEU A 126 -10.30 -29.09 -17.73
C LEU A 126 -10.60 -30.23 -18.72
N SER A 127 -11.87 -30.46 -19.04
CA SER A 127 -12.30 -31.46 -20.01
C SER A 127 -11.83 -31.14 -21.42
N TRP A 128 -11.99 -29.90 -21.87
CA TRP A 128 -11.47 -29.45 -23.15
C TRP A 128 -9.93 -29.51 -23.19
N ASN A 129 -9.27 -29.12 -22.10
CA ASN A 129 -7.82 -29.17 -22.01
C ASN A 129 -7.31 -30.62 -22.15
N SER A 130 -7.93 -31.57 -21.44
CA SER A 130 -7.61 -32.99 -21.55
C SER A 130 -7.79 -33.53 -22.97
N ILE A 131 -8.83 -33.11 -23.70
CA ILE A 131 -9.02 -33.50 -25.11
C ILE A 131 -7.88 -32.96 -25.97
N VAL A 132 -7.55 -31.67 -25.82
CA VAL A 132 -6.46 -31.04 -26.59
C VAL A 132 -5.10 -31.68 -26.26
N GLU A 133 -4.86 -32.06 -25.01
CA GLU A 133 -3.67 -32.81 -24.59
C GLU A 133 -3.60 -34.20 -25.20
N ASP A 134 -4.70 -34.96 -25.24
CA ASP A 134 -4.75 -36.27 -25.90
C ASP A 134 -4.53 -36.19 -27.41
N VAL A 135 -5.01 -35.11 -28.06
CA VAL A 135 -4.73 -34.85 -29.48
C VAL A 135 -3.24 -34.60 -29.70
N LYS A 136 -2.62 -33.77 -28.85
CA LYS A 136 -1.17 -33.51 -28.90
C LYS A 136 -0.35 -34.79 -28.63
N ALA A 137 -0.79 -35.62 -27.70
CA ALA A 137 -0.16 -36.89 -27.35
C ALA A 137 -0.43 -38.02 -28.37
N LYS A 138 -1.26 -37.77 -29.40
CA LYS A 138 -1.69 -38.76 -30.40
C LYS A 138 -2.50 -39.93 -29.83
N HIS A 139 -3.07 -39.79 -28.62
CA HIS A 139 -4.05 -40.73 -28.07
C HIS A 139 -5.43 -40.57 -28.72
N LEU A 140 -5.73 -39.36 -29.19
CA LEU A 140 -6.88 -39.05 -30.04
C LEU A 140 -6.35 -38.55 -31.39
N VAL A 141 -6.84 -39.12 -32.49
CA VAL A 141 -6.42 -38.71 -33.85
C VAL A 141 -7.62 -38.15 -34.63
N PRO A 142 -8.07 -36.93 -34.29
CA PRO A 142 -9.11 -36.24 -35.05
C PRO A 142 -8.53 -35.64 -36.34
N ASP A 143 -9.40 -35.23 -37.25
CA ASP A 143 -8.97 -34.47 -38.43
C ASP A 143 -8.47 -33.05 -38.05
N ASN A 144 -7.83 -32.35 -38.99
CA ASN A 144 -7.29 -31.01 -38.76
C ASN A 144 -8.38 -30.00 -38.36
N PHE A 145 -9.59 -30.13 -38.91
CA PHE A 145 -10.70 -29.21 -38.65
C PHE A 145 -11.25 -29.41 -37.23
N GLN A 146 -11.43 -30.66 -36.80
CA GLN A 146 -11.81 -31.03 -35.43
C GLN A 146 -10.76 -30.57 -34.42
N THR A 147 -9.47 -30.73 -34.74
CA THR A 147 -8.37 -30.23 -33.90
C THR A 147 -8.48 -28.73 -33.66
N GLN A 148 -8.66 -27.95 -34.73
CA GLN A 148 -8.85 -26.50 -34.62
C GLN A 148 -10.11 -26.15 -33.83
N GLN A 149 -11.19 -26.92 -33.97
CA GLN A 149 -12.41 -26.70 -33.21
C GLN A 149 -12.20 -26.98 -31.71
N TYR A 150 -11.49 -28.05 -31.31
CA TYR A 150 -11.19 -28.31 -29.90
C TYR A 150 -10.36 -27.20 -29.25
N ILE A 151 -9.35 -26.70 -29.96
CA ILE A 151 -8.53 -25.57 -29.49
C ILE A 151 -9.40 -24.32 -29.29
N LYS A 152 -10.31 -24.05 -30.24
CA LYS A 152 -11.22 -22.91 -30.14
C LYS A 152 -12.21 -23.03 -28.97
N GLU A 153 -12.79 -24.21 -28.74
CA GLU A 153 -13.70 -24.45 -27.62
C GLU A 153 -12.96 -24.35 -26.27
N LEU A 154 -11.70 -24.83 -26.20
CA LEU A 154 -10.84 -24.63 -25.02
C LEU A 154 -10.61 -23.14 -24.75
N GLN A 155 -10.21 -22.37 -25.76
CA GLN A 155 -10.01 -20.91 -25.60
C GLN A 155 -11.28 -20.22 -25.12
N SER A 156 -12.43 -20.52 -25.73
CA SER A 156 -13.72 -19.95 -25.32
C SER A 156 -14.09 -20.33 -23.88
N ALA A 157 -13.78 -21.57 -23.45
CA ALA A 157 -13.97 -22.00 -22.07
C ALA A 157 -13.02 -21.29 -21.10
N GLU A 158 -11.78 -21.03 -21.49
CA GLU A 158 -10.82 -20.26 -20.66
C GLU A 158 -11.24 -18.80 -20.48
N ASP A 159 -11.74 -18.15 -21.53
CA ASP A 159 -12.24 -16.78 -21.46
C ASP A 159 -13.49 -16.68 -20.57
N GLU A 160 -14.42 -17.61 -20.72
CA GLU A 160 -15.60 -17.75 -19.86
C GLU A 160 -15.20 -17.97 -18.40
N LEU A 161 -14.24 -18.86 -18.16
CA LEU A 161 -13.74 -19.18 -16.81
C LEU A 161 -13.16 -17.96 -16.11
N LEU A 162 -12.42 -17.11 -16.82
CA LEU A 162 -11.90 -15.86 -16.26
C LEU A 162 -13.03 -14.91 -15.86
N ARG A 163 -14.07 -14.80 -16.70
CA ARG A 163 -15.24 -13.95 -16.42
C ARG A 163 -16.01 -14.45 -15.20
N VAL A 164 -16.37 -15.74 -15.17
CA VAL A 164 -17.11 -16.36 -14.05
C VAL A 164 -16.30 -16.34 -12.76
N ALA A 165 -14.97 -16.52 -12.83
CA ALA A 165 -14.11 -16.42 -11.66
C ALA A 165 -14.11 -15.01 -11.06
N ARG A 166 -14.11 -13.96 -11.90
CA ARG A 166 -14.26 -12.56 -11.46
C ARG A 166 -15.65 -12.28 -10.87
N GLU A 167 -16.70 -12.81 -11.48
CA GLU A 167 -18.08 -12.73 -10.97
C GLU A 167 -18.25 -13.43 -9.61
N CYS A 168 -17.52 -14.53 -9.40
CA CYS A 168 -17.57 -15.29 -8.15
C CYS A 168 -16.77 -14.61 -7.04
N TYR A 169 -15.50 -14.25 -7.27
CA TYR A 169 -14.65 -13.63 -6.24
C TYR A 169 -14.78 -12.11 -6.24
N LYS A 170 -15.91 -11.64 -5.70
CA LYS A 170 -16.30 -10.21 -5.69
C LYS A 170 -16.59 -9.62 -4.32
N TRP A 171 -16.53 -10.39 -3.24
CA TRP A 171 -16.85 -9.88 -1.90
C TRP A 171 -15.58 -9.47 -1.16
N LEU A 172 -15.34 -8.16 -1.06
CA LEU A 172 -14.23 -7.63 -0.30
C LEU A 172 -14.64 -7.49 1.17
N LEU A 173 -13.95 -8.21 2.07
CA LEU A 173 -14.29 -8.29 3.48
C LEU A 173 -13.24 -7.62 4.35
N PHE A 174 -13.69 -6.87 5.36
CA PHE A 174 -12.81 -6.07 6.22
C PHE A 174 -13.14 -6.25 7.70
N PRO A 175 -12.14 -6.58 8.52
CA PRO A 175 -12.29 -6.47 9.97
C PRO A 175 -12.44 -5.00 10.36
N ALA A 176 -13.46 -4.71 11.17
CA ALA A 176 -13.78 -3.37 11.65
C ALA A 176 -14.18 -3.41 13.13
N GLN A 177 -13.66 -2.44 13.87
CA GLN A 177 -13.99 -2.22 15.27
C GLN A 177 -14.33 -0.74 15.48
N ASP A 178 -15.47 -0.45 16.10
CA ASP A 178 -15.94 0.93 16.23
C ASP A 178 -15.11 1.73 17.25
N ASN A 179 -14.69 1.07 18.33
CA ASN A 179 -13.89 1.65 19.42
C ASN A 179 -13.17 0.55 20.22
N PRO A 180 -12.15 0.88 21.04
CA PRO A 180 -11.36 -0.12 21.77
C PRO A 180 -12.11 -0.96 22.80
N THR A 181 -13.30 -0.55 23.26
CA THR A 181 -14.05 -1.32 24.29
C THR A 181 -14.91 -2.43 23.70
N VAL A 182 -15.14 -2.41 22.37
CA VAL A 182 -15.87 -3.46 21.67
C VAL A 182 -15.01 -4.72 21.58
N THR A 183 -15.42 -5.79 22.27
CA THR A 183 -14.69 -7.07 22.30
C THR A 183 -14.96 -7.95 21.07
N LYS A 184 -16.13 -7.80 20.43
CA LYS A 184 -16.51 -8.56 19.24
C LYS A 184 -16.24 -7.75 17.97
N LEU A 185 -15.18 -8.14 17.26
CA LEU A 185 -14.84 -7.60 15.95
C LEU A 185 -15.96 -7.88 14.95
N LYS A 186 -16.30 -6.89 14.12
CA LYS A 186 -17.26 -7.01 13.03
C LYS A 186 -16.51 -7.20 11.71
N VAL A 187 -17.16 -7.82 10.74
CA VAL A 187 -16.66 -7.92 9.37
C VAL A 187 -17.63 -7.16 8.48
N LYS A 188 -17.13 -6.15 7.76
CA LYS A 188 -17.88 -5.41 6.74
C LYS A 188 -17.63 -6.04 5.39
N ALA A 189 -18.67 -6.16 4.57
CA ALA A 189 -18.60 -6.72 3.23
C ALA A 189 -18.93 -5.65 2.19
N PHE A 190 -18.12 -5.57 1.13
CA PHE A 190 -18.29 -4.65 0.02
C PHE A 190 -18.28 -5.45 -1.28
N PRO A 191 -19.32 -5.35 -2.12
CA PRO A 191 -19.29 -5.99 -3.43
C PRO A 191 -18.39 -5.20 -4.38
N LEU A 192 -17.60 -5.91 -5.17
CA LEU A 192 -16.83 -5.36 -6.28
C LEU A 192 -17.69 -5.33 -7.55
N ASN A 193 -17.59 -4.25 -8.33
CA ASN A 193 -18.16 -4.23 -9.66
C ASN A 193 -17.37 -5.16 -10.60
N THR A 194 -18.09 -6.10 -11.21
CA THR A 194 -17.52 -7.08 -12.13
C THR A 194 -17.67 -6.64 -13.59
N ASP A 195 -18.47 -5.59 -13.82
CA ASP A 195 -18.76 -5.01 -15.13
C ASP A 195 -17.82 -3.83 -15.41
N GLY A 196 -16.87 -4.03 -16.33
CA GLY A 196 -15.89 -3.02 -16.73
C GLY A 196 -14.64 -2.97 -15.84
N GLY A 197 -13.66 -2.15 -16.24
CA GLY A 197 -12.40 -1.97 -15.51
C GLY A 197 -11.56 -3.24 -15.30
N THR A 198 -10.44 -3.12 -14.60
CA THR A 198 -9.66 -4.27 -14.12
C THR A 198 -10.08 -4.60 -12.68
N LEU A 199 -9.83 -5.83 -12.24
CA LEU A 199 -10.07 -6.22 -10.84
C LEU A 199 -9.25 -5.35 -9.86
N GLU A 200 -8.01 -5.01 -10.24
CA GLU A 200 -7.14 -4.13 -9.46
C GLU A 200 -7.77 -2.75 -9.26
N SER A 201 -8.18 -2.08 -10.34
CA SER A 201 -8.75 -0.74 -10.25
C SER A 201 -10.02 -0.74 -9.39
N GLU A 202 -10.84 -1.78 -9.50
CA GLU A 202 -12.06 -1.90 -8.71
C GLU A 202 -11.76 -2.09 -7.20
N ILE A 203 -10.83 -2.98 -6.86
CA ILE A 203 -10.44 -3.18 -5.45
C ILE A 203 -9.86 -1.89 -4.87
N GLU A 204 -8.97 -1.20 -5.60
CA GLU A 204 -8.39 0.06 -5.15
C GLU A 204 -9.47 1.13 -4.94
N GLN A 205 -10.40 1.30 -5.89
CA GLN A 205 -11.50 2.26 -5.77
C GLN A 205 -12.39 1.96 -4.57
N VAL A 206 -12.80 0.70 -4.36
CA VAL A 206 -13.61 0.33 -3.20
C VAL A 206 -12.84 0.56 -1.89
N CYS A 207 -11.53 0.27 -1.85
CA CYS A 207 -10.70 0.53 -0.68
C CYS A 207 -10.60 2.01 -0.32
N ILE A 208 -10.39 2.88 -1.32
CA ILE A 208 -10.22 4.32 -1.13
C ILE A 208 -11.55 4.99 -0.80
N ASN A 209 -12.60 4.75 -1.60
CA ASN A 209 -13.89 5.44 -1.49
C ASN A 209 -14.62 5.14 -0.16
N ASN A 210 -14.34 3.98 0.43
CA ASN A 210 -14.92 3.57 1.72
C ASN A 210 -13.93 3.75 2.90
N GLU A 211 -12.81 4.45 2.68
CA GLU A 211 -11.75 4.70 3.68
C GLU A 211 -11.23 3.42 4.37
N LEU A 212 -11.21 2.30 3.64
CA LEU A 212 -10.79 0.99 4.16
C LEU A 212 -9.27 0.84 4.17
N VAL A 213 -8.61 1.55 3.25
CA VAL A 213 -7.15 1.73 3.20
C VAL A 213 -6.88 3.21 2.96
N ILE A 214 -6.08 3.80 3.84
CA ILE A 214 -5.72 5.21 3.78
C ILE A 214 -4.42 5.35 2.97
N THR A 215 -4.50 6.00 1.81
CA THR A 215 -3.37 6.27 0.89
C THR A 215 -2.80 7.68 1.05
N ALA A 216 -3.59 8.61 1.58
CA ALA A 216 -3.19 9.95 1.97
C ALA A 216 -3.96 10.33 3.24
N TRP A 217 -3.32 11.01 4.19
CA TRP A 217 -3.95 11.29 5.48
C TRP A 217 -3.67 12.71 5.97
N PRO A 218 -4.70 13.58 6.00
CA PRO A 218 -4.56 14.94 6.52
C PRO A 218 -4.08 14.98 7.99
N PRO A 219 -3.18 15.93 8.36
CA PRO A 219 -2.65 16.06 9.73
C PRO A 219 -3.73 16.25 10.81
N ILE A 220 -4.87 16.83 10.43
CA ILE A 220 -6.00 17.04 11.34
C ILE A 220 -6.55 15.73 11.88
N TYR A 221 -6.62 14.67 11.06
CA TYR A 221 -7.11 13.36 11.51
C TYR A 221 -6.10 12.67 12.44
N LEU A 222 -4.80 12.85 12.19
CA LEU A 222 -3.75 12.40 13.11
C LEU A 222 -3.94 13.06 14.48
N ARG A 223 -4.00 14.40 14.52
CA ARG A 223 -4.25 15.15 15.77
C ARG A 223 -5.49 14.65 16.49
N ASP A 224 -6.60 14.45 15.78
CA ASP A 224 -7.86 14.04 16.40
C ASP A 224 -7.78 12.62 16.98
N LYS A 225 -7.07 11.68 16.32
CA LYS A 225 -6.80 10.35 16.87
C LYS A 225 -5.86 10.39 18.07
N LEU A 226 -4.79 11.19 18.01
CA LEU A 226 -3.87 11.39 19.13
C LEU A 226 -4.58 11.96 20.34
N LYS A 227 -5.40 13.01 20.15
CA LYS A 227 -6.23 13.61 21.19
C LYS A 227 -7.23 12.63 21.78
N LYS A 228 -7.85 11.79 20.96
CA LYS A 228 -8.89 10.85 21.41
C LYS A 228 -8.32 9.68 22.23
N TYR A 229 -7.14 9.16 21.87
CA TYR A 229 -6.66 7.89 22.42
C TYR A 229 -5.33 7.96 23.19
N TYR A 230 -4.47 8.94 22.90
CA TYR A 230 -3.08 8.94 23.38
C TYR A 230 -2.78 10.08 24.34
N TRP A 231 -3.08 11.33 23.96
CA TRP A 231 -2.81 12.48 24.81
C TRP A 231 -3.74 12.47 26.02
N LYS A 232 -3.12 12.51 27.19
CA LYS A 232 -3.78 12.56 28.50
C LYS A 232 -3.08 13.63 29.34
N SER A 233 -3.74 14.11 30.40
CA SER A 233 -3.17 15.15 31.27
C SER A 233 -1.80 14.79 31.85
N ASN A 234 -1.51 13.51 32.08
CA ASN A 234 -0.22 13.00 32.56
C ASN A 234 0.71 12.47 31.46
N LYS A 235 0.27 12.48 30.20
CA LYS A 235 1.02 11.99 29.03
C LYS A 235 0.75 12.92 27.84
N PRO A 236 1.40 14.11 27.80
CA PRO A 236 1.15 15.12 26.76
C PRO A 236 1.87 14.81 25.44
N ALA A 237 2.72 13.78 25.41
CA ALA A 237 3.47 13.37 24.23
C ALA A 237 3.40 11.86 24.02
N VAL A 238 3.48 11.43 22.76
CA VAL A 238 3.39 10.03 22.34
C VAL A 238 4.40 9.74 21.24
N GLY A 239 5.02 8.57 21.28
CA GLY A 239 5.93 8.13 20.21
C GLY A 239 5.17 7.92 18.90
N ALA A 240 5.68 8.48 17.81
CA ALA A 240 5.08 8.35 16.48
C ALA A 240 5.07 6.89 16.01
N MET A 241 6.15 6.15 16.29
CA MET A 241 6.22 4.71 15.97
C MET A 241 5.31 3.85 16.84
N ALA A 242 5.05 4.24 18.09
CA ALA A 242 4.04 3.56 18.91
C ALA A 242 2.63 3.71 18.31
N PHE A 243 2.29 4.90 17.80
CA PHE A 243 1.04 5.10 17.07
C PHE A 243 0.99 4.25 15.78
N TRP A 244 2.07 4.22 15.01
CA TRP A 244 2.18 3.38 13.82
C TRP A 244 1.95 1.90 14.16
N ASP A 245 2.66 1.38 15.16
CA ASP A 245 2.54 -0.01 15.58
C ASP A 245 1.10 -0.30 15.99
N ASP A 246 0.49 0.52 16.85
CA ASP A 246 -0.92 0.35 17.25
C ASP A 246 -1.87 0.29 16.04
N THR A 247 -1.59 1.04 14.96
CA THR A 247 -2.39 0.96 13.71
C THR A 247 -2.27 -0.38 12.98
N LEU A 248 -1.18 -1.13 13.18
CA LEU A 248 -1.02 -2.49 12.65
C LEU A 248 -1.90 -3.51 13.41
N HIS A 249 -2.14 -3.26 14.70
CA HIS A 249 -2.86 -4.17 15.61
C HIS A 249 -4.36 -3.96 15.59
N HIS A 250 -4.78 -2.69 15.68
CA HIS A 250 -6.11 -2.36 16.18
C HIS A 250 -7.05 -1.91 15.05
N PRO A 251 -8.13 -2.68 14.75
CA PRO A 251 -9.05 -2.34 13.66
C PRO A 251 -9.91 -1.08 13.86
N TYR A 252 -9.84 -0.43 15.03
CA TYR A 252 -10.46 0.90 15.27
C TYR A 252 -9.54 2.07 14.88
N LEU A 253 -8.27 1.79 14.61
CA LEU A 253 -7.28 2.72 14.09
C LEU A 253 -7.22 2.63 12.55
N PRO A 254 -6.80 3.71 11.87
CA PRO A 254 -6.73 3.74 10.42
C PRO A 254 -5.79 2.66 9.88
N ARG A 255 -6.17 2.04 8.77
CA ARG A 255 -5.33 1.09 8.04
C ARG A 255 -4.59 1.84 6.95
N PHE A 256 -3.34 2.17 7.18
CA PHE A 256 -2.52 2.84 6.17
C PHE A 256 -2.07 1.89 5.07
N LYS A 257 -1.95 2.41 3.84
CA LYS A 257 -1.34 1.69 2.72
C LYS A 257 0.09 1.27 3.06
N ASN A 258 0.87 2.18 3.64
CA ASN A 258 2.25 1.95 4.07
C ASN A 258 2.69 3.04 5.08
N ARG A 259 3.91 2.92 5.61
CA ARG A 259 4.49 3.86 6.58
C ARG A 259 4.59 5.29 6.06
N SER A 260 4.84 5.47 4.75
CA SER A 260 5.00 6.82 4.19
C SER A 260 3.74 7.68 4.28
N VAL A 261 2.54 7.07 4.37
CA VAL A 261 1.30 7.83 4.56
C VAL A 261 1.29 8.56 5.91
N LEU A 262 1.73 7.89 6.98
CA LEU A 262 1.84 8.51 8.30
C LEU A 262 2.98 9.53 8.34
N GLU A 263 4.12 9.22 7.72
CA GLU A 263 5.27 10.11 7.63
C GLU A 263 4.90 11.44 6.96
N GLN A 264 4.20 11.38 5.83
CA GLN A 264 3.69 12.58 5.12
C GLN A 264 2.74 13.39 6.00
N ALA A 265 1.78 12.73 6.67
CA ALA A 265 0.86 13.38 7.59
C ALA A 265 1.58 14.10 8.74
N ILE A 266 2.68 13.52 9.25
CA ILE A 266 3.51 14.13 10.29
C ILE A 266 4.23 15.35 9.74
N VAL A 267 4.96 15.21 8.62
CA VAL A 267 5.72 16.30 7.99
C VAL A 267 4.81 17.49 7.67
N GLU A 268 3.66 17.25 7.04
CA GLU A 268 2.67 18.29 6.76
C GLU A 268 2.14 18.93 8.04
N GLY A 269 1.87 18.13 9.08
CA GLY A 269 1.36 18.62 10.36
C GLY A 269 2.34 19.49 11.14
N THR A 270 3.64 19.16 11.07
CA THR A 270 4.70 19.94 11.73
C THR A 270 4.94 21.31 11.10
N SER A 271 4.45 21.54 9.88
CA SER A 271 4.53 22.84 9.20
C SER A 271 3.58 23.90 9.78
N SER A 272 2.66 23.51 10.68
CA SER A 272 1.72 24.41 11.34
C SER A 272 1.82 24.30 12.86
N ARG A 273 1.30 25.33 13.55
CA ARG A 273 1.19 25.38 15.02
C ARG A 273 -0.11 24.76 15.52
N ASP A 274 -0.97 24.27 14.62
CA ASP A 274 -2.34 23.83 14.95
C ASP A 274 -2.47 22.34 15.28
N PHE A 275 -1.48 21.53 14.91
CA PHE A 275 -1.59 20.07 14.98
C PHE A 275 -0.81 19.48 16.14
N PHE A 276 0.51 19.61 16.15
CA PHE A 276 1.38 19.06 17.21
C PHE A 276 2.78 19.67 17.15
N GLY A 277 3.48 19.64 18.29
CA GLY A 277 4.93 19.85 18.34
C GLY A 277 5.68 18.53 18.23
N THR A 278 7.00 18.59 18.03
CA THR A 278 7.86 17.41 18.02
C THR A 278 9.01 17.53 18.99
N ALA A 279 9.52 16.39 19.46
CA ALA A 279 10.75 16.26 20.24
C ALA A 279 11.27 14.81 20.11
N TYR A 280 12.43 14.53 20.67
CA TYR A 280 13.00 13.16 20.67
C TYR A 280 13.05 12.52 22.06
N VAL A 281 13.11 13.33 23.11
CA VAL A 281 13.18 12.85 24.49
C VAL A 281 12.31 13.72 25.37
N TYR A 282 11.60 13.09 26.29
CA TYR A 282 10.89 13.76 27.38
C TYR A 282 11.39 13.24 28.72
N ARG A 283 12.04 14.11 29.52
CA ARG A 283 12.55 13.81 30.86
C ARG A 283 12.40 15.02 31.76
N ASP A 284 11.91 14.79 32.99
CA ASP A 284 11.80 15.82 34.04
C ASP A 284 11.09 17.11 33.59
N GLY A 285 10.05 16.97 32.76
CA GLY A 285 9.30 18.13 32.23
C GLY A 285 9.96 18.86 31.06
N LYS A 286 11.13 18.40 30.60
CA LYS A 286 11.88 18.97 29.48
C LYS A 286 11.74 18.11 28.22
N PHE A 287 11.55 18.78 27.08
CA PHE A 287 11.57 18.18 25.75
C PHE A 287 12.89 18.48 25.06
N ASP A 288 13.74 17.46 24.88
CA ASP A 288 14.99 17.62 24.14
C ASP A 288 14.75 17.46 22.64
N GLY A 289 15.39 18.34 21.86
CA GLY A 289 15.14 18.46 20.42
C GLY A 289 13.74 18.96 20.07
N PHE A 290 13.14 19.73 20.99
CA PHE A 290 11.82 20.34 20.76
C PHE A 290 11.80 21.23 19.52
N LYS A 291 10.78 21.04 18.69
CA LYS A 291 10.50 21.83 17.50
C LYS A 291 9.00 22.07 17.37
N LEU A 292 8.62 23.27 16.95
CA LEU A 292 7.26 23.66 16.65
C LEU A 292 7.25 24.49 15.36
N CYS A 293 6.33 24.21 14.43
CA CYS A 293 6.29 24.86 13.12
C CYS A 293 7.57 24.63 12.29
N ASP A 294 8.14 23.42 12.35
CA ASP A 294 9.34 23.02 11.60
C ASP A 294 9.07 21.70 10.86
N ALA A 295 9.07 21.76 9.52
CA ALA A 295 8.85 20.61 8.65
C ALA A 295 10.06 19.64 8.60
N ASN A 296 11.20 20.02 9.17
CA ASN A 296 12.40 19.18 9.21
C ASN A 296 12.30 18.14 10.34
N VAL A 297 11.43 17.16 10.10
CA VAL A 297 11.18 16.02 10.97
C VAL A 297 11.38 14.72 10.19
N GLN A 298 12.00 13.74 10.85
CA GLN A 298 12.12 12.38 10.35
C GLN A 298 11.32 11.45 11.26
N LEU A 299 10.53 10.57 10.66
CA LEU A 299 9.85 9.52 11.41
C LEU A 299 10.85 8.42 11.78
N ASP A 300 11.24 8.37 13.05
CA ASP A 300 12.06 7.32 13.65
C ASP A 300 11.45 6.84 14.98
N ASP A 301 12.10 5.86 15.62
CA ASP A 301 11.62 5.24 16.87
C ASP A 301 11.65 6.20 18.07
N THR A 302 12.31 7.35 17.94
CA THR A 302 12.47 8.35 19.00
C THR A 302 11.53 9.54 18.86
N LEU A 303 10.93 9.75 17.68
CA LEU A 303 10.06 10.89 17.43
C LEU A 303 8.83 10.90 18.35
N LEU A 304 8.70 11.97 19.12
CA LEU A 304 7.54 12.26 19.98
C LEU A 304 6.64 13.31 19.34
N LEU A 305 5.34 13.05 19.34
CA LEU A 305 4.28 13.97 18.94
C LEU A 305 3.63 14.59 20.18
N ILE A 306 3.81 15.90 20.35
CA ILE A 306 3.41 16.66 21.53
C ILE A 306 2.08 17.35 21.27
N GLN A 307 1.17 17.30 22.25
CA GLN A 307 -0.10 18.02 22.21
C GLN A 307 0.12 19.52 21.88
N PRO A 308 -0.67 20.11 20.98
CA PRO A 308 -0.40 21.46 20.45
C PRO A 308 -0.39 22.54 21.54
N ASP A 309 -1.31 22.49 22.50
CA ASP A 309 -1.36 23.49 23.59
C ASP A 309 -0.14 23.39 24.51
N VAL A 310 0.33 22.16 24.77
CA VAL A 310 1.54 21.92 25.57
C VAL A 310 2.78 22.38 24.82
N ALA A 311 2.86 22.14 23.51
CA ALA A 311 3.96 22.60 22.68
C ALA A 311 4.04 24.14 22.65
N LYS A 312 2.90 24.83 22.49
CA LYS A 312 2.83 26.30 22.52
C LYS A 312 3.25 26.87 23.88
N ALA A 313 2.76 26.25 24.97
CA ALA A 313 3.14 26.66 26.32
C ALA A 313 4.64 26.43 26.59
N TYR A 314 5.20 25.31 26.12
CA TYR A 314 6.60 24.97 26.29
C TYR A 314 7.53 25.91 25.54
N GLU A 315 7.20 26.29 24.29
CA GLU A 315 7.96 27.28 23.51
C GLU A 315 7.94 28.66 24.18
N THR A 316 6.80 29.05 24.77
CA THR A 316 6.67 30.32 25.51
C THR A 316 7.52 30.32 26.80
N ALA A 317 7.57 29.19 27.49
CA ALA A 317 8.36 29.03 28.72
C ALA A 317 9.86 28.83 28.47
N ASN A 318 10.22 28.25 27.32
CA ASN A 318 11.59 27.99 26.88
C ASN A 318 11.82 28.62 25.51
N PRO A 319 11.85 29.97 25.42
CA PRO A 319 12.15 30.62 24.16
C PRO A 319 13.51 30.12 23.67
N PRO A 320 13.67 29.92 22.34
CA PRO A 320 14.93 29.42 21.79
C PRO A 320 16.06 30.31 22.30
N THR A 321 17.05 29.71 22.96
CA THR A 321 18.26 30.40 23.42
C THR A 321 19.10 30.72 22.19
N THR A 322 18.70 31.74 21.42
CA THR A 322 19.66 32.49 20.62
C THR A 322 20.68 33.05 21.61
N PRO A 323 22.00 32.93 21.38
CA PRO A 323 22.98 33.66 22.18
C PRO A 323 22.71 35.16 21.96
N SER A 324 21.93 35.75 22.87
CA SER A 324 21.63 37.18 22.88
C SER A 324 22.53 37.81 23.93
N GLU A 325 23.72 38.21 23.49
CA GLU A 325 24.54 39.14 24.23
C GLU A 325 23.79 40.49 24.23
N ARG A 326 23.23 40.84 25.40
CA ARG A 326 22.52 42.11 25.63
C ARG A 326 23.53 43.25 25.65
N ILE A 327 23.34 44.25 24.79
CA ILE A 327 23.77 45.63 25.02
C ILE A 327 22.52 46.51 24.90
N PRO A 328 22.30 47.51 25.78
CA PRO A 328 20.97 48.05 26.04
C PRO A 328 20.48 48.99 24.93
N SER A 329 19.15 49.06 24.87
CA SER A 329 18.34 49.87 23.98
C SER A 329 18.65 51.36 24.10
N ASN A 330 19.09 51.96 23.00
CA ASN A 330 18.74 53.33 22.68
C ASN A 330 18.27 53.39 21.21
N SER A 331 17.14 54.06 21.05
CA SER A 331 16.41 54.34 19.82
C SER A 331 17.28 54.78 18.63
N SER A 332 17.11 54.15 17.48
CA SER A 332 16.84 54.82 16.19
C SER A 332 16.92 53.81 15.03
N SER A 333 15.97 53.95 14.11
CA SER A 333 15.96 53.31 12.80
C SER A 333 17.20 53.68 11.97
N SER A 334 18.07 52.73 11.68
CA SER A 334 19.08 52.86 10.62
C SER A 334 19.42 51.50 10.04
N GLY A 335 19.27 51.36 8.72
CA GLY A 335 19.39 50.11 7.98
C GLY A 335 20.76 49.45 8.10
N LEU A 336 20.74 48.19 8.52
CA LEU A 336 21.82 47.25 8.28
C LEU A 336 21.65 46.69 6.86
N THR A 337 22.47 47.18 5.94
CA THR A 337 22.55 46.65 4.58
C THR A 337 23.21 45.27 4.63
N SER A 338 22.41 44.21 4.53
CA SER A 338 22.93 42.85 4.40
C SER A 338 23.64 42.71 3.06
N ARG A 339 24.95 42.45 3.09
CA ARG A 339 25.81 42.40 1.88
C ARG A 339 25.99 41.00 1.29
N THR A 340 25.60 39.96 2.03
CA THR A 340 25.77 38.56 1.62
C THR A 340 24.60 37.71 2.09
N PHE A 341 24.22 36.72 1.29
CA PHE A 341 23.24 35.68 1.61
C PHE A 341 23.93 34.32 1.49
N HIS A 342 23.82 33.48 2.52
CA HIS A 342 24.32 32.11 2.51
C HIS A 342 23.25 31.18 3.07
N GLY A 343 22.96 30.09 2.35
CA GLY A 343 21.95 29.12 2.75
C GLY A 343 22.21 27.74 2.12
N ASN A 344 21.84 26.70 2.86
CA ASN A 344 21.93 25.32 2.43
C ASN A 344 20.60 24.60 2.71
N VAL A 345 20.19 23.71 1.81
CA VAL A 345 18.96 22.91 1.95
C VAL A 345 19.23 21.48 1.53
N ILE A 346 18.75 20.53 2.33
CA ILE A 346 18.83 19.09 2.01
C ILE A 346 17.53 18.71 1.30
N ILE A 347 17.63 18.15 0.10
CA ILE A 347 16.48 17.88 -0.77
C ILE A 347 16.31 16.37 -0.96
N ASN A 348 15.07 15.86 -0.87
CA ASN A 348 14.76 14.46 -1.17
C ASN A 348 14.98 14.17 -2.67
N THR A 349 15.60 13.03 -3.00
CA THR A 349 15.95 12.69 -4.39
C THR A 349 14.72 12.53 -5.30
N SER A 350 13.56 12.12 -4.75
CA SER A 350 12.34 11.92 -5.53
C SER A 350 11.66 13.24 -5.92
N THR A 351 11.80 14.29 -5.11
CA THR A 351 11.25 15.63 -5.36
C THR A 351 12.30 16.63 -5.84
N ALA A 352 13.56 16.21 -5.99
CA ALA A 352 14.69 17.06 -6.31
C ALA A 352 14.45 17.99 -7.52
N LYS A 353 13.85 17.46 -8.60
CA LYS A 353 13.55 18.26 -9.80
C LYS A 353 12.58 19.42 -9.50
N LYS A 354 11.54 19.16 -8.70
CA LYS A 354 10.54 20.17 -8.33
C LYS A 354 11.13 21.22 -7.38
N HIS A 355 11.86 20.77 -6.35
CA HIS A 355 12.47 21.69 -5.39
C HIS A 355 13.57 22.55 -6.03
N MET A 356 14.37 22.01 -6.94
CA MET A 356 15.37 22.80 -7.66
C MET A 356 14.73 23.85 -8.57
N ALA A 357 13.60 23.53 -9.21
CA ALA A 357 12.82 24.52 -9.97
C ALA A 357 12.28 25.63 -9.05
N GLN A 358 11.73 25.26 -7.90
CA GLN A 358 11.21 26.22 -6.93
C GLN A 358 12.31 27.13 -6.35
N ILE A 359 13.48 26.58 -6.01
CA ILE A 359 14.64 27.36 -5.54
C ILE A 359 15.09 28.34 -6.62
N ALA A 360 15.06 27.93 -7.89
CA ALA A 360 15.40 28.80 -9.00
C ALA A 360 14.41 29.97 -9.13
N GLU A 361 13.11 29.72 -9.02
CA GLU A 361 12.07 30.73 -9.19
C GLU A 361 11.90 31.66 -7.98
N GLU A 362 12.06 31.14 -6.76
CA GLU A 362 11.73 31.88 -5.55
C GLU A 362 12.96 32.51 -4.88
N ILE A 363 14.13 31.89 -4.98
CA ILE A 363 15.36 32.39 -4.34
C ILE A 363 16.30 33.01 -5.38
N ILE A 364 16.70 32.22 -6.38
CA ILE A 364 17.71 32.68 -7.36
C ILE A 364 17.16 33.83 -8.20
N ALA A 365 15.92 33.72 -8.71
CA ALA A 365 15.31 34.78 -9.51
C ALA A 365 15.00 36.06 -8.72
N VAL A 366 14.93 35.99 -7.39
CA VAL A 366 14.81 37.18 -6.54
C VAL A 366 16.18 37.83 -6.36
N LEU A 367 17.21 37.04 -6.04
CA LEU A 367 18.57 37.55 -5.85
C LEU A 367 19.12 38.21 -7.12
N THR A 368 18.89 37.62 -8.30
CA THR A 368 19.41 38.13 -9.58
C THR A 368 18.72 39.38 -10.11
N LYS A 369 17.65 39.87 -9.45
CA LYS A 369 17.03 41.17 -9.77
C LYS A 369 17.87 42.35 -9.27
N GLU A 370 18.78 42.12 -8.33
CA GLU A 370 19.64 43.16 -7.77
C GLU A 370 20.85 43.47 -8.69
N PRO A 371 21.10 44.75 -9.02
CA PRO A 371 22.22 45.12 -9.88
C PRO A 371 23.57 44.84 -9.18
N LYS A 372 24.52 44.23 -9.92
CA LYS A 372 25.88 43.87 -9.47
C LYS A 372 25.97 42.73 -8.45
N VAL A 373 24.94 41.89 -8.32
CA VAL A 373 25.00 40.65 -7.53
C VAL A 373 25.71 39.53 -8.31
N GLU A 374 26.62 38.82 -7.66
CA GLU A 374 27.21 37.59 -8.19
C GLU A 374 26.62 36.40 -7.42
N VAL A 375 25.83 35.56 -8.10
CA VAL A 375 25.18 34.40 -7.51
C VAL A 375 25.94 33.14 -7.93
N SER A 376 26.46 32.40 -6.95
CA SER A 376 27.07 31.08 -7.16
C SER A 376 26.22 30.00 -6.52
N VAL A 377 25.92 28.94 -7.27
CA VAL A 377 25.14 27.78 -6.79
C VAL A 377 26.03 26.55 -6.84
N THR A 378 26.16 25.87 -5.70
CA THR A 378 26.90 24.61 -5.61
C THR A 378 25.92 23.48 -5.29
N LEU A 379 25.92 22.43 -6.12
CA LEU A 379 25.13 21.23 -5.90
C LEU A 379 26.06 20.10 -5.46
N GLU A 380 25.79 19.51 -4.29
CA GLU A 380 26.49 18.34 -3.79
C GLU A 380 25.55 17.12 -3.83
N ILE A 381 26.02 16.01 -4.40
CA ILE A 381 25.26 14.76 -4.50
C ILE A 381 26.03 13.68 -3.75
N GLN A 382 25.43 13.15 -2.69
CA GLN A 382 25.98 12.03 -1.92
C GLN A 382 25.09 10.80 -2.08
N ALA A 383 25.70 9.67 -2.45
CA ALA A 383 25.03 8.37 -2.54
C ALA A 383 25.78 7.34 -1.70
N LYS A 384 25.06 6.63 -0.82
CA LYS A 384 25.60 5.52 -0.03
C LYS A 384 25.02 4.22 -0.55
N PHE A 385 25.90 3.29 -0.93
CA PHE A 385 25.49 1.97 -1.41
C PHE A 385 25.72 0.93 -0.30
N PRO A 386 24.73 0.10 0.06
CA PRO A 386 24.89 -0.96 1.07
C PRO A 386 25.93 -2.02 0.67
N SER A 387 26.16 -2.19 -0.63
CA SER A 387 27.19 -3.03 -1.25
C SER A 387 27.89 -2.22 -2.36
N SER A 388 28.98 -2.71 -2.96
CA SER A 388 29.66 -1.98 -4.03
C SER A 388 28.71 -1.65 -5.20
N ALA A 389 28.74 -0.40 -5.68
CA ALA A 389 28.00 0.00 -6.87
C ALA A 389 28.45 -0.83 -8.09
N SER A 390 27.52 -1.19 -8.97
CA SER A 390 27.86 -1.96 -10.17
C SER A 390 28.76 -1.14 -11.12
N GLU A 391 29.66 -1.80 -11.84
CA GLU A 391 30.55 -1.12 -12.81
C GLU A 391 29.75 -0.40 -13.90
N LYS A 392 28.59 -0.94 -14.30
CA LYS A 392 27.67 -0.28 -15.23
C LYS A 392 27.15 1.05 -14.67
N THR A 393 26.80 1.10 -13.38
CA THR A 393 26.34 2.31 -12.70
C THR A 393 27.47 3.33 -12.55
N LYS A 394 28.66 2.89 -12.13
CA LYS A 394 29.83 3.78 -11.98
C LYS A 394 30.19 4.45 -13.30
N ARG A 395 30.22 3.67 -14.39
CA ARG A 395 30.50 4.17 -15.73
C ARG A 395 29.45 5.17 -16.21
N ALA A 396 28.15 4.84 -16.10
CA ALA A 396 27.07 5.71 -16.54
C ALA A 396 27.05 7.07 -15.81
N VAL A 397 27.26 7.06 -14.49
CA VAL A 397 27.32 8.29 -13.69
C VAL A 397 28.57 9.10 -14.02
N LYS A 398 29.74 8.46 -14.22
CA LYS A 398 30.98 9.17 -14.58
C LYS A 398 30.89 9.84 -15.95
N GLU A 399 30.34 9.13 -16.95
CA GLU A 399 30.13 9.69 -18.30
C GLU A 399 29.13 10.87 -18.25
N THR A 400 28.04 10.75 -17.49
CA THR A 400 27.05 11.83 -17.35
C THR A 400 27.62 13.03 -16.58
N ALA A 401 28.40 12.80 -15.53
CA ALA A 401 29.02 13.86 -14.74
C ALA A 401 30.03 14.70 -15.57
N GLN A 402 30.74 14.06 -16.51
CA GLN A 402 31.61 14.76 -17.46
C GLN A 402 30.80 15.65 -18.41
N VAL A 403 29.70 15.14 -18.97
CA VAL A 403 28.82 15.93 -19.86
C VAL A 403 28.21 17.13 -19.13
N LEU A 404 27.92 16.98 -17.84
CA LEU A 404 27.34 18.04 -16.99
C LEU A 404 28.39 18.92 -16.30
N ASN A 405 29.67 18.81 -16.67
CA ASN A 405 30.78 19.63 -16.15
C ASN A 405 30.94 19.62 -14.63
N PHE A 406 30.74 18.46 -13.97
CA PHE A 406 31.05 18.32 -12.55
C PHE A 406 32.53 18.57 -12.30
N LYS A 407 32.85 19.47 -11.35
CA LYS A 407 34.25 19.79 -11.00
C LYS A 407 34.96 18.62 -10.33
N ASN A 408 34.25 17.85 -9.49
CA ASN A 408 34.73 16.65 -8.81
C ASN A 408 33.65 15.56 -8.91
N ALA A 409 34.03 14.33 -9.30
CA ALA A 409 33.11 13.19 -9.46
C ALA A 409 33.84 11.85 -9.19
N ASP A 410 34.32 11.69 -7.96
CA ASP A 410 35.12 10.54 -7.53
C ASP A 410 34.28 9.46 -6.83
N TRP A 411 34.65 8.21 -7.04
CA TRP A 411 34.12 7.06 -6.30
C TRP A 411 35.12 6.68 -5.20
N LYS A 412 34.67 6.62 -3.95
CA LYS A 412 35.48 6.17 -2.81
C LYS A 412 35.13 4.75 -2.39
#